data_AF-A0A1Z2TNY3-F1
#
_entry.id   AF-A0A1Z2TNY3-F1
#
_cell.length_a   1.000
_cell.length_b   1.000
_cell.length_c   1.000
_cell.angle_alpha   90.00
_cell.angle_beta   90.00
_cell.angle_gamma   90.00
#
_symmetry.space_group_name_H-M   'P 1'
#
loop_
_entity.id
_entity.type
_entity.pdbx_description
1 polymer ?
#
loop_
_entity_poly.entity_id
_entity_poly.type
_entity_poly.pdbx_seq_one_letter_code
_entity_poly.pdbx_strand_id
1 'polypeptide(L)'
;MDIFNKLIARKFRNIAGERYEEIAKRYREFLLLPEEFVLPEIHSILLPVDRFSGEIREELYETLSAYPGASVTVVYISEKRTLSLIEQTLGKEEAEKLRKVKMEFAERLAKEIASRLEAHGLQVEKRYFIGNKSDDVVRMMEEGNFDLLVISRSYGSEVTRTSPISPLVLKIVQHVDRPTIVY
;
A
#
# COMPACT_ATOMS: atom_id res chain seq x y z
N MET A 1 -3.03 -19.90 22.19
CA MET A 1 -2.68 -21.16 21.48
C MET A 1 -2.89 -22.43 22.32
N ASP A 2 -2.63 -22.42 23.63
CA ASP A 2 -2.60 -23.64 24.44
C ASP A 2 -3.96 -24.36 24.60
N ILE A 3 -5.08 -23.61 24.59
CA ILE A 3 -6.43 -24.17 24.71
C ILE A 3 -6.89 -24.88 23.42
N PHE A 4 -6.60 -24.28 22.26
CA PHE A 4 -6.94 -24.87 20.96
C PHE A 4 -6.11 -26.13 20.68
N ASN A 5 -4.82 -26.11 21.01
CA ASN A 5 -3.95 -27.29 20.93
C ASN A 5 -4.44 -28.42 21.84
N LYS A 6 -4.88 -28.10 23.07
CA LYS A 6 -5.48 -29.08 23.99
C LYS A 6 -6.79 -29.68 23.47
N LEU A 7 -7.62 -28.89 22.80
CA LEU A 7 -8.89 -29.33 22.19
C LEU A 7 -8.66 -30.26 20.98
N ILE A 8 -7.74 -29.89 20.09
CA ILE A 8 -7.36 -30.71 18.93
C ILE A 8 -6.70 -32.02 19.40
N ALA A 9 -5.72 -31.94 20.30
CA ALA A 9 -5.04 -33.11 20.85
C ALA A 9 -5.99 -34.04 21.65
N ARG A 10 -7.09 -33.52 22.20
CA ARG A 10 -8.12 -34.32 22.85
C ARG A 10 -9.05 -35.00 21.84
N LYS A 11 -9.46 -34.30 20.78
CA LYS A 11 -10.38 -34.83 19.76
C LYS A 11 -9.73 -35.92 18.88
N PHE A 12 -8.43 -35.79 18.62
CA PHE A 12 -7.68 -36.70 17.74
C PHE A 12 -6.74 -37.66 18.49
N ARG A 13 -6.91 -37.78 19.82
CA ARG A 13 -5.98 -38.46 20.75
C ARG A 13 -5.65 -39.92 20.40
N ASN A 14 -6.36 -40.56 19.49
CA ASN A 14 -6.09 -41.93 19.03
C ASN A 14 -6.28 -42.13 17.51
N ILE A 15 -6.41 -41.05 16.72
CA ILE A 15 -6.69 -41.14 15.28
C ILE A 15 -5.40 -41.17 14.46
N ALA A 16 -4.35 -40.49 14.94
CA ALA A 16 -3.08 -40.38 14.23
C ALA A 16 -1.86 -40.82 15.05
N GLY A 17 -2.02 -41.18 16.33
CA GLY A 17 -0.90 -41.62 17.18
C GLY A 17 0.31 -40.69 17.10
N GLU A 18 1.51 -41.26 16.98
CA GLU A 18 2.78 -40.55 16.80
C GLU A 18 2.99 -40.00 15.38
N ARG A 19 2.07 -40.28 14.43
CA ARG A 19 2.27 -40.01 13.00
C ARG A 19 2.41 -38.51 12.69
N TYR A 20 1.70 -37.64 13.42
CA TYR A 20 1.89 -36.18 13.29
C TYR A 20 3.21 -35.70 13.91
N GLU A 21 3.65 -36.31 15.02
CA GLU A 21 4.94 -36.00 15.63
C GLU A 21 6.09 -36.48 14.74
N GLU A 22 5.97 -37.65 14.11
CA GLU A 22 6.89 -38.17 13.12
C GLU A 22 6.96 -37.27 11.88
N ILE A 23 5.82 -36.83 11.35
CA ILE A 23 5.75 -35.87 10.23
C ILE A 23 6.40 -34.55 10.65
N ALA A 24 6.02 -33.97 11.78
CA ALA A 24 6.59 -32.70 12.24
C ALA A 24 8.11 -32.80 12.49
N LYS A 25 8.60 -33.95 12.98
CA LYS A 25 10.03 -34.21 13.21
C LYS A 25 10.78 -34.41 11.88
N ARG A 26 10.18 -35.12 10.93
CA ARG A 26 10.77 -35.43 9.62
C ARG A 26 10.76 -34.25 8.66
N TYR A 27 9.79 -33.35 8.81
CA TYR A 27 9.67 -32.12 8.04
C TYR A 27 10.02 -30.87 8.84
N ARG A 28 10.72 -31.00 9.98
CA ARG A 28 11.07 -29.88 10.86
C ARG A 28 11.84 -28.78 10.13
N GLU A 29 12.65 -29.16 9.14
CA GLU A 29 13.40 -28.26 8.27
C GLU A 29 12.54 -27.50 7.25
N PHE A 30 11.28 -27.90 7.04
CA PHE A 30 10.29 -27.22 6.19
C PHE A 30 9.21 -26.49 7.00
N LEU A 31 9.19 -26.69 8.32
CA LEU A 31 8.29 -25.97 9.22
C LEU A 31 8.98 -24.69 9.65
N LEU A 32 8.29 -23.55 9.46
CA LEU A 32 8.75 -22.25 9.95
C LEU A 32 9.06 -22.35 11.44
N LEU A 33 10.24 -21.89 11.83
CA LEU A 33 10.61 -21.71 13.22
C LEU A 33 9.66 -20.70 13.89
N PRO A 34 9.44 -20.77 15.21
CA PRO A 34 8.60 -19.80 15.91
C PRO A 34 9.00 -18.34 15.66
N GLU A 35 10.30 -18.08 15.45
CA GLU A 35 10.82 -16.76 15.09
C GLU A 35 10.49 -16.35 13.64
N GLU A 36 10.25 -17.31 12.76
CA GLU A 36 9.82 -17.13 11.37
C GLU A 36 8.28 -17.06 11.25
N PHE A 37 7.57 -17.29 12.36
CA PHE A 37 6.11 -17.23 12.46
C PHE A 37 5.58 -15.83 12.81
N VAL A 38 6.37 -14.78 12.55
CA VAL A 38 5.92 -13.39 12.69
C VAL A 38 5.31 -12.96 11.37
N LEU A 39 4.02 -13.26 11.18
CA LEU A 39 3.26 -12.61 10.11
C LEU A 39 3.23 -11.10 10.45
N PRO A 40 3.72 -10.22 9.55
CA PRO A 40 3.64 -8.79 9.80
C PRO A 40 2.17 -8.40 9.92
N GLU A 41 1.79 -7.87 11.08
CA GLU A 41 0.47 -7.31 11.28
C GLU A 41 0.42 -5.94 10.59
N ILE A 42 -0.44 -5.82 9.57
CA ILE A 42 -0.64 -4.57 8.84
C ILE A 42 -1.90 -3.90 9.40
N HIS A 43 -1.73 -2.79 10.09
CA HIS A 43 -2.82 -1.97 10.64
C HIS A 43 -2.97 -0.65 9.85
N SER A 44 -1.90 -0.15 9.25
CA SER A 44 -1.87 1.13 8.55
C SER A 44 -1.19 1.04 7.18
N ILE A 45 -1.87 1.49 6.13
CA ILE A 45 -1.44 1.37 4.74
C ILE A 45 -1.38 2.76 4.10
N LEU A 46 -0.24 3.12 3.50
CA LEU A 46 -0.12 4.32 2.67
C LEU A 46 -0.32 3.95 1.20
N LEU A 47 -1.30 4.59 0.55
CA LEU A 47 -1.59 4.43 -0.87
C LEU A 47 -1.41 5.78 -1.60
N PRO A 48 -0.18 6.13 -2.02
CA PRO A 48 0.04 7.31 -2.83
C PRO A 48 -0.46 7.11 -4.25
N VAL A 49 -1.21 8.10 -4.74
CA VAL A 49 -1.79 8.12 -6.07
C VAL A 49 -1.55 9.45 -6.75
N ASP A 50 -1.56 9.42 -8.07
CA ASP A 50 -1.47 10.60 -8.93
C ASP A 50 -2.15 10.34 -10.28
N ARG A 51 -2.07 11.31 -11.19
CA ARG A 51 -2.64 11.18 -12.55
C ARG A 51 -2.08 10.01 -13.37
N PHE A 52 -0.94 9.43 -12.99
CA PHE A 52 -0.28 8.36 -13.73
C PHE A 52 -0.49 7.00 -13.08
N SER A 53 -1.08 6.94 -11.89
CA SER A 53 -1.20 5.71 -11.10
C SER A 53 -2.14 4.66 -11.74
N GLY A 54 -2.88 5.05 -12.77
CA GLY A 54 -3.76 4.17 -13.52
C GLY A 54 -4.95 3.68 -12.69
N GLU A 55 -5.70 2.75 -13.26
CA GLU A 55 -6.76 2.05 -12.54
C GLU A 55 -6.17 0.96 -11.64
N ILE A 56 -6.60 0.91 -10.39
CA ILE A 56 -6.28 -0.19 -9.48
C ILE A 56 -7.17 -1.38 -9.84
N ARG A 57 -6.57 -2.54 -10.07
CA ARG A 57 -7.30 -3.76 -10.41
C ARG A 57 -7.96 -4.39 -9.17
N GLU A 58 -9.01 -5.17 -9.41
CA GLU A 58 -9.83 -5.79 -8.36
C GLU A 58 -8.99 -6.67 -7.41
N GLU A 59 -8.01 -7.39 -7.97
CA GLU A 59 -7.15 -8.30 -7.21
C GLU A 59 -6.34 -7.58 -6.13
N LEU A 60 -6.00 -6.30 -6.34
CA LEU A 60 -5.32 -5.51 -5.31
C LEU A 60 -6.26 -5.20 -4.15
N TYR A 61 -7.51 -4.82 -4.42
CA TYR A 61 -8.48 -4.56 -3.35
C TYR A 61 -8.77 -5.82 -2.52
N GLU A 62 -8.90 -6.98 -3.18
CA GLU A 62 -9.01 -8.28 -2.49
C GLU A 62 -7.77 -8.61 -1.66
N THR A 63 -6.58 -8.29 -2.15
CA THR A 63 -5.33 -8.49 -1.41
C THR A 63 -5.28 -7.61 -0.16
N LEU A 64 -5.69 -6.34 -0.27
CA LEU A 64 -5.69 -5.41 0.86
C LEU A 64 -6.77 -5.74 1.90
N SER A 65 -7.91 -6.28 1.48
CA SER A 65 -9.00 -6.68 2.38
C SER A 65 -8.64 -7.87 3.28
N ALA A 66 -7.58 -8.62 2.94
CA ALA A 66 -7.02 -9.65 3.79
C ALA A 66 -6.37 -9.11 5.08
N TYR A 67 -6.19 -7.79 5.21
CA TYR A 67 -5.76 -7.11 6.43
C TYR A 67 -6.98 -6.53 7.19
N PRO A 68 -7.67 -7.35 8.02
CA PRO A 68 -8.93 -6.95 8.63
C PRO A 68 -8.74 -5.77 9.58
N GLY A 69 -9.54 -4.71 9.38
CA GLY A 69 -9.50 -3.52 10.22
C GLY A 69 -8.35 -2.56 9.92
N ALA A 70 -7.53 -2.82 8.91
CA ALA A 70 -6.49 -1.89 8.49
C ALA A 70 -7.08 -0.57 7.97
N SER A 71 -6.43 0.53 8.32
CA SER A 71 -6.72 1.86 7.77
C SER A 71 -5.84 2.14 6.56
N VAL A 72 -6.43 2.64 5.48
CA VAL A 72 -5.73 3.05 4.26
C VAL A 72 -5.77 4.56 4.15
N THR A 73 -4.59 5.20 4.11
CA THR A 73 -4.47 6.61 3.75
C THR A 73 -4.23 6.71 2.25
N VAL A 74 -5.27 7.09 1.50
CA VAL A 74 -5.17 7.41 0.07
C VAL A 74 -4.69 8.85 -0.06
N VAL A 75 -3.48 9.04 -0.58
CA VAL A 75 -2.87 10.37 -0.71
C VAL A 75 -2.63 10.74 -2.16
N TYR A 76 -3.32 11.79 -2.64
CA TYR A 76 -3.01 12.37 -3.95
C TYR A 76 -1.97 13.48 -3.82
N ILE A 77 -0.83 13.33 -4.49
CA ILE A 77 0.24 14.35 -4.48
C ILE A 77 0.39 14.97 -5.86
N SER A 78 0.04 16.25 -5.97
CA SER A 78 0.23 17.01 -7.20
C SER A 78 1.61 17.64 -7.24
N GLU A 79 2.26 17.58 -8.41
CA GLU A 79 3.62 18.10 -8.58
C GLU A 79 3.68 19.64 -8.44
N LYS A 80 4.43 20.11 -7.44
CA LYS A 80 4.65 21.53 -7.15
C LYS A 80 5.41 22.23 -8.28
N ARG A 81 6.42 21.57 -8.86
CA ARG A 81 7.28 22.20 -9.88
C ARG A 81 6.50 22.64 -11.12
N THR A 82 5.50 21.86 -11.53
CA THR A 82 4.64 22.22 -12.67
C THR A 82 3.87 23.52 -12.40
N LEU A 83 3.34 23.71 -11.19
CA LEU A 83 2.60 24.93 -10.85
C LEU A 83 3.52 26.14 -10.83
N SER A 84 4.72 26.01 -10.26
CA SER A 84 5.70 27.09 -10.24
C SER A 84 6.14 27.52 -11.65
N LEU A 85 6.32 26.57 -12.57
CA LEU A 85 6.65 26.90 -13.97
C LEU A 85 5.54 27.66 -14.67
N ILE A 86 4.28 27.28 -14.45
CA ILE A 86 3.12 27.97 -15.03
C ILE A 86 2.98 29.37 -14.44
N GLU A 87 3.17 29.54 -13.13
CA GLU A 87 3.14 30.85 -12.49
C GLU A 87 4.20 31.78 -13.07
N GLN A 88 5.42 31.28 -13.30
CA GLN A 88 6.52 32.04 -13.89
C GLN A 88 6.28 32.38 -15.37
N THR A 89 5.59 31.52 -16.12
CA THR A 89 5.44 31.66 -17.58
C THR A 89 4.18 32.43 -17.97
N LEU A 90 3.07 32.15 -17.28
CA LEU A 90 1.72 32.63 -17.62
C LEU A 90 1.10 33.52 -16.53
N GLY A 91 1.78 33.67 -15.39
CA GLY A 91 1.33 34.49 -14.27
C GLY A 91 0.48 33.73 -13.25
N LYS A 92 0.19 34.43 -12.14
CA LYS A 92 -0.50 33.87 -10.96
C LYS A 92 -1.92 33.39 -11.24
N GLU A 93 -2.66 34.10 -12.09
CA GLU A 93 -4.05 33.78 -12.37
C GLU A 93 -4.20 32.42 -13.05
N GLU A 94 -3.38 32.15 -14.07
CA GLU A 94 -3.38 30.87 -14.79
C GLU A 94 -2.87 29.72 -13.91
N ALA A 95 -1.88 29.97 -13.06
CA ALA A 95 -1.42 28.99 -12.09
C ALA A 95 -2.52 28.61 -11.09
N GLU A 96 -3.32 29.58 -10.63
CA GLU A 96 -4.42 29.33 -9.71
C GLU A 96 -5.59 28.59 -10.38
N LYS A 97 -5.89 28.90 -11.65
CA LYS A 97 -6.85 28.11 -12.46
C LYS A 97 -6.41 26.66 -12.56
N LEU A 98 -5.14 26.42 -12.92
CA LEU A 98 -4.59 25.07 -13.01
C LEU A 98 -4.61 24.35 -11.66
N ARG A 99 -4.32 25.07 -10.56
CA ARG A 99 -4.38 24.54 -9.20
C ARG A 99 -5.78 24.04 -8.87
N LYS A 100 -6.82 24.82 -9.12
CA LYS A 100 -8.22 24.43 -8.85
C LYS A 100 -8.60 23.16 -9.62
N VAL A 101 -8.35 23.13 -10.93
CA VAL A 101 -8.63 21.97 -11.78
C VAL A 101 -7.90 20.72 -11.28
N LYS A 102 -6.63 20.86 -10.88
CA LYS A 102 -5.84 19.75 -10.33
C LYS A 102 -6.40 19.23 -9.01
N MET A 103 -6.87 20.10 -8.12
CA MET A 103 -7.43 19.70 -6.83
C MET A 103 -8.80 19.02 -6.98
N GLU A 104 -9.65 19.51 -7.88
CA GLU A 104 -10.93 18.86 -8.20
C GLU A 104 -10.72 17.45 -8.77
N PHE A 105 -9.73 17.29 -9.65
CA PHE A 105 -9.35 15.97 -10.18
C PHE A 105 -8.82 15.06 -9.07
N ALA A 106 -7.96 15.57 -8.19
CA ALA A 106 -7.39 14.83 -7.06
C ALA A 106 -8.50 14.32 -6.13
N GLU A 107 -9.45 15.19 -5.76
CA GLU A 107 -10.56 14.84 -4.88
C GLU A 107 -11.43 13.74 -5.49
N ARG A 108 -11.77 13.86 -6.78
CA ARG A 108 -12.55 12.84 -7.50
C ARG A 108 -11.86 11.48 -7.51
N LEU A 109 -10.58 11.43 -7.90
CA LEU A 109 -9.83 10.19 -7.98
C LEU A 109 -9.67 9.54 -6.61
N ALA A 110 -9.31 10.32 -5.58
CA ALA A 110 -9.18 9.81 -4.22
C ALA A 110 -10.51 9.30 -3.68
N LYS A 111 -11.64 9.96 -4.00
CA LYS A 111 -12.98 9.53 -3.63
C LYS A 111 -13.38 8.21 -4.29
N GLU A 112 -13.10 8.05 -5.58
CA GLU A 112 -13.39 6.82 -6.32
C GLU A 112 -12.63 5.62 -5.73
N ILE A 113 -11.33 5.78 -5.50
CA ILE A 113 -10.49 4.73 -4.90
C ILE A 113 -10.95 4.41 -3.47
N ALA A 114 -11.24 5.45 -2.67
CA ALA A 114 -11.74 5.27 -1.32
C ALA A 114 -13.06 4.49 -1.29
N SER A 115 -14.02 4.82 -2.15
CA SER A 115 -15.28 4.08 -2.23
C SER A 115 -15.09 2.59 -2.54
N ARG A 116 -14.11 2.24 -3.39
CA ARG A 116 -13.78 0.84 -3.66
C ARG A 116 -13.13 0.15 -2.47
N LEU A 117 -12.16 0.78 -1.82
CA LEU A 117 -11.54 0.24 -0.59
C LEU A 117 -12.57 0.04 0.54
N GLU A 118 -13.46 1.02 0.73
CA GLU A 118 -14.55 0.94 1.73
C GLU A 118 -15.53 -0.20 1.41
N ALA A 119 -15.84 -0.45 0.14
CA ALA A 119 -16.67 -1.58 -0.28
C ALA A 119 -16.06 -2.94 0.08
N HIS A 120 -14.72 -3.00 0.20
CA HIS A 120 -13.97 -4.18 0.65
C HIS A 120 -13.74 -4.21 2.16
N GLY A 121 -14.39 -3.33 2.92
CA GLY A 121 -14.38 -3.34 4.38
C GLY A 121 -13.18 -2.65 5.03
N LEU A 122 -12.39 -1.90 4.27
CA LEU A 122 -11.26 -1.13 4.79
C LEU A 122 -11.71 0.25 5.30
N GLN A 123 -11.02 0.77 6.32
CA GLN A 123 -11.21 2.16 6.75
C GLN A 123 -10.34 3.06 5.88
N VAL A 124 -10.87 4.18 5.39
CA VAL A 124 -10.14 5.04 4.45
C VAL A 124 -10.05 6.48 4.92
N GLU A 125 -8.83 7.01 4.95
CA GLU A 125 -8.57 8.45 5.05
C GLU A 125 -8.12 8.97 3.68
N LYS A 126 -8.66 10.11 3.25
CA LYS A 126 -8.28 10.77 2.01
C LYS A 126 -7.47 12.02 2.31
N ARG A 127 -6.33 12.18 1.65
CA ARG A 127 -5.51 13.39 1.68
C ARG A 127 -5.16 13.80 0.26
N TYR A 128 -5.09 15.10 0.02
CA TYR A 128 -4.60 15.63 -1.26
C TYR A 128 -3.89 16.96 -1.04
N PHE A 129 -2.73 17.12 -1.64
CA PHE A 129 -1.95 18.35 -1.54
C PHE A 129 -0.98 18.50 -2.71
N ILE A 130 -0.33 19.66 -2.77
CA ILE A 130 0.71 19.98 -3.74
C ILE A 130 2.06 19.86 -3.06
N GLY A 131 2.96 19.10 -3.65
CA GLY A 131 4.24 18.78 -3.05
C GLY A 131 5.24 18.16 -4.02
N ASN A 132 6.26 17.52 -3.46
CA ASN A 132 7.22 16.70 -4.15
C ASN A 132 6.86 15.23 -3.92
N LYS A 133 6.36 14.59 -4.97
CA LYS A 133 5.81 13.23 -4.92
C LYS A 133 6.71 12.21 -4.23
N SER A 134 8.00 12.14 -4.55
CA SER A 134 8.87 11.15 -3.91
C SER A 134 9.17 11.50 -2.46
N ASP A 135 9.54 12.76 -2.22
CA ASP A 135 10.07 13.16 -0.91
C ASP A 135 8.95 13.21 0.13
N ASP A 136 7.74 13.56 -0.30
CA ASP A 136 6.55 13.53 0.56
C ASP A 136 6.10 12.10 0.88
N VAL A 137 6.15 11.16 -0.07
CA VAL A 137 5.83 9.75 0.21
C VAL A 137 6.82 9.15 1.18
N VAL A 138 8.13 9.34 0.95
CA VAL A 138 9.18 8.84 1.85
C VAL A 138 9.00 9.42 3.25
N ARG A 139 8.84 10.74 3.36
CA ARG A 139 8.61 11.41 4.65
C ARG A 139 7.35 10.89 5.36
N MET A 140 6.26 10.68 4.63
CA MET A 140 5.04 10.11 5.20
C MET A 140 5.24 8.68 5.71
N MET A 141 6.01 7.85 5.01
CA MET A 141 6.35 6.50 5.48
C MET A 141 7.23 6.52 6.73
N GLU A 142 8.24 7.42 6.77
CA GLU A 142 9.16 7.56 7.91
C GLU A 142 8.46 8.11 9.16
N GLU A 143 7.62 9.13 9.01
CA GLU A 143 6.97 9.84 10.13
C GLU A 143 5.61 9.25 10.53
N GLY A 144 4.92 8.60 9.59
CA GLY A 144 3.49 8.28 9.69
C GLY A 144 3.14 6.94 10.34
N ASN A 145 4.12 6.17 10.83
CA ASN A 145 3.92 4.82 11.36
C ASN A 145 3.03 3.94 10.45
N PHE A 146 3.28 3.98 9.14
CA PHE A 146 2.63 3.08 8.19
C PHE A 146 3.35 1.73 8.18
N ASP A 147 2.58 0.64 8.13
CA ASP A 147 3.11 -0.72 8.11
C ASP A 147 3.37 -1.21 6.68
N LEU A 148 2.64 -0.66 5.70
CA LEU A 148 2.68 -1.07 4.30
C LEU A 148 2.59 0.13 3.36
N LEU A 149 3.47 0.16 2.36
CA LEU A 149 3.34 1.03 1.20
C LEU A 149 2.68 0.26 0.04
N VAL A 150 1.68 0.85 -0.61
CA VAL A 150 1.08 0.28 -1.82
C VAL A 150 1.16 1.34 -2.91
N ILE A 151 1.91 1.10 -3.97
CA ILE A 151 2.23 2.13 -4.96
C ILE A 151 2.10 1.61 -6.38
N SER A 152 1.50 2.40 -7.26
CA SER A 152 1.44 2.07 -8.68
C SER A 152 2.84 2.08 -9.28
N ARG A 153 3.15 1.11 -10.12
CA ARG A 153 4.39 1.07 -10.91
C ARG A 153 4.56 2.29 -11.80
N SER A 154 3.47 2.98 -12.17
CA SER A 154 3.47 4.20 -12.96
C SER A 154 3.29 5.47 -12.12
N TYR A 155 3.37 5.38 -10.79
CA TYR A 155 3.33 6.58 -9.95
C TYR A 155 4.45 7.55 -10.34
N GLY A 156 4.10 8.82 -10.56
CA GLY A 156 5.05 9.87 -10.93
C GLY A 156 5.25 10.04 -12.44
N SER A 157 5.12 8.98 -13.24
CA SER A 157 5.35 9.04 -14.70
C SER A 157 4.72 7.85 -15.44
N GLU A 158 4.32 8.07 -16.69
CA GLU A 158 3.93 6.97 -17.58
C GLU A 158 5.06 5.93 -17.71
N VAL A 159 4.66 4.66 -17.78
CA VAL A 159 5.56 3.53 -18.01
C VAL A 159 5.62 3.19 -19.49
N THR A 160 6.77 2.71 -19.95
CA THR A 160 6.98 2.29 -21.34
C THR A 160 7.33 0.82 -21.39
N ARG A 161 7.38 0.25 -22.61
CA ARG A 161 7.85 -1.13 -22.80
C ARG A 161 9.29 -1.34 -22.32
N THR A 162 10.12 -0.30 -22.34
CA THR A 162 11.53 -0.34 -21.93
C THR A 162 11.74 0.07 -20.47
N SER A 163 10.81 0.81 -19.87
CA SER A 163 10.79 1.16 -18.44
C SER A 163 9.44 0.80 -17.84
N PRO A 164 9.24 -0.46 -17.41
CA PRO A 164 7.95 -0.95 -16.93
C PRO A 164 7.58 -0.43 -15.53
N ILE A 165 8.53 0.21 -14.84
CA ILE A 165 8.37 0.85 -13.54
C ILE A 165 8.91 2.29 -13.65
N SER A 166 8.22 3.23 -13.02
CA SER A 166 8.67 4.62 -12.91
C SER A 166 9.98 4.70 -12.11
N PRO A 167 10.97 5.49 -12.57
CA PRO A 167 12.14 5.80 -11.76
C PRO A 167 11.81 6.42 -10.40
N LEU A 168 10.66 7.09 -10.28
CA LEU A 168 10.21 7.69 -9.02
C LEU A 168 9.82 6.61 -8.01
N VAL A 169 9.13 5.55 -8.46
CA VAL A 169 8.80 4.38 -7.64
C VAL A 169 10.08 3.69 -7.17
N LEU A 170 11.05 3.48 -8.07
CA LEU A 170 12.34 2.89 -7.70
C LEU A 170 13.06 3.72 -6.64
N LYS A 171 13.08 5.05 -6.78
CA LYS A 171 13.63 5.96 -5.76
C LYS A 171 12.91 5.77 -4.42
N ILE A 172 11.58 5.78 -4.39
CA ILE A 172 10.79 5.65 -3.14
C ILE A 172 11.10 4.32 -2.46
N VAL A 173 11.01 3.20 -3.19
CA VAL A 173 11.23 1.85 -2.64
C VAL A 173 12.65 1.67 -2.10
N GLN A 174 13.64 2.38 -2.66
CA GLN A 174 15.02 2.36 -2.13
C GLN A 174 15.20 3.09 -0.79
N HIS A 175 14.26 3.97 -0.41
CA HIS A 175 14.33 4.77 0.81
C HIS A 175 13.33 4.32 1.88
N VAL A 176 12.35 3.49 1.52
CA VAL A 176 11.34 2.98 2.46
C VAL A 176 11.81 1.63 3.02
N ASP A 177 11.84 1.53 4.35
CA ASP A 177 12.22 0.32 5.09
C ASP A 177 11.03 -0.61 5.40
N ARG A 178 9.82 -0.20 5.01
CA ARG A 178 8.58 -0.95 5.18
C ARG A 178 8.28 -1.86 3.99
N PRO A 179 7.56 -2.98 4.20
CA PRO A 179 6.99 -3.76 3.12
C PRO A 179 6.30 -2.88 2.08
N THR A 180 6.50 -3.19 0.81
CA THR A 180 5.93 -2.43 -0.31
C THR A 180 5.29 -3.36 -1.34
N ILE A 181 4.05 -3.08 -1.72
CA ILE A 181 3.39 -3.67 -2.88
C ILE A 181 3.50 -2.67 -4.04
N VAL A 182 4.14 -3.10 -5.13
CA VAL A 182 4.15 -2.37 -6.40
C VAL A 182 3.18 -3.05 -7.36
N TYR A 183 2.18 -2.31 -7.86
CA TYR A 183 1.11 -2.84 -8.72
C TYR A 183 1.10 -2.26 -10.13
#